data_AF-A0A8C2R774-F1
#
_entry.id   AF-A0A8C2R774-F1
#
_cell.length_a   1.000
_cell.length_b   1.000
_cell.length_c   1.000
_cell.angle_alpha   90.00
_cell.angle_beta   90.00
_cell.angle_gamma   90.00
#
_symmetry.space_group_name_H-M   'P 1'
#
loop_
_entity.id
_entity.type
_entity.pdbx_description
1 polymer ?
#
loop_
_entity_poly.entity_id
_entity_poly.type
_entity_poly.pdbx_seq_one_letter_code
_entity_poly.pdbx_strand_id
1 'polypeptide(L)'
;LCLSHTCTHSHPQEEHPGGHDCQRHWAVYIGSGYVVHLAPSSNPSFTGIMSAVADRAIVKKERLRDVVGRDPYRINNKHDDKYNPFPPNKIIQRAEELVGQEFCYSLTSQNCEHFVNELRYGVSRSDQVGPWCVPSSMVS
;
A
#
# COMPACT_ATOMS: atom_id res chain seq x y z
N LEU A 1 -9.18 9.69 1.74
CA LEU A 1 -8.15 10.33 2.60
C LEU A 1 -6.97 9.39 2.69
N CYS A 2 -5.73 9.88 2.65
CA CYS A 2 -4.56 9.02 2.86
C CYS A 2 -4.31 8.85 4.37
N LEU A 3 -4.10 7.62 4.79
CA LEU A 3 -3.78 7.24 6.16
C LEU A 3 -2.34 6.71 6.18
N SER A 4 -1.59 7.09 7.21
CA SER A 4 -0.31 6.48 7.53
C SER A 4 -0.33 5.99 8.97
N HIS A 5 0.15 4.78 9.22
CA HIS A 5 0.35 4.26 10.57
C HIS A 5 1.76 3.70 10.75
N THR A 6 2.22 3.69 12.00
CA THR A 6 3.51 3.13 12.40
C THR A 6 3.24 1.88 13.19
N CYS A 7 3.68 0.72 12.70
CA CYS A 7 3.60 -0.51 13.50
C CYS A 7 4.41 -0.34 14.78
N THR A 8 3.75 -0.49 15.93
CA THR A 8 4.40 -0.48 17.25
C THR A 8 4.56 -1.88 17.82
N HIS A 9 3.91 -2.89 17.24
CA HIS A 9 4.05 -4.29 17.63
C HIS A 9 4.16 -5.22 16.41
N SER A 10 5.26 -5.95 16.33
CA SER A 10 5.39 -7.14 15.50
C SER A 10 4.35 -8.20 15.93
N HIS A 11 3.72 -8.85 14.95
CA HIS A 11 2.94 -10.06 15.19
C HIS A 11 3.81 -11.09 15.94
N PRO A 12 3.30 -11.77 16.99
CA PRO A 12 4.10 -12.68 17.81
C PRO A 12 4.37 -14.05 17.14
N GLN A 13 4.59 -14.10 15.81
CA GLN A 13 4.82 -15.37 15.12
C GLN A 13 6.06 -15.48 14.23
N GLU A 14 6.99 -14.51 14.22
CA GLU A 14 8.35 -14.75 13.72
C GLU A 14 9.33 -13.75 14.35
N GLU A 15 9.99 -14.16 15.44
CA GLU A 15 11.17 -13.43 15.93
C GLU A 15 12.39 -13.84 15.11
N HIS A 16 12.73 -13.04 14.10
CA HIS A 16 14.04 -13.08 13.46
C HIS A 16 14.98 -12.08 14.15
N PRO A 17 16.24 -12.44 14.44
CA PRO A 17 17.19 -11.59 15.14
C PRO A 17 17.81 -10.59 14.17
N GLY A 18 17.05 -9.56 13.85
CA GLY A 18 17.50 -8.39 13.10
C GLY A 18 16.43 -7.34 13.27
N GLY A 19 16.73 -6.25 13.99
CA GLY A 19 15.76 -5.20 14.32
C GLY A 19 14.96 -4.80 13.08
N HIS A 20 13.68 -5.15 13.07
CA HIS A 20 12.82 -4.86 11.94
C HIS A 20 12.52 -3.37 11.93
N ASP A 21 13.05 -2.68 10.93
CA ASP A 21 12.76 -1.28 10.66
C ASP A 21 11.24 -1.08 10.58
N CYS A 22 10.74 -0.18 11.42
CA CYS A 22 9.32 0.13 11.61
C CYS A 22 8.78 0.91 10.40
N GLN A 23 8.50 0.17 9.34
CA GLN A 23 8.02 0.70 8.08
C GLN A 23 6.63 1.33 8.24
N ARG A 24 6.48 2.56 7.74
CA ARG A 24 5.18 3.26 7.70
C ARG A 24 4.31 2.64 6.63
N HIS A 25 3.13 2.17 7.04
CA HIS A 25 2.16 1.64 6.10
C HIS A 25 1.15 2.71 5.66
N TRP A 26 0.77 2.67 4.39
CA TRP A 26 -0.12 3.64 3.77
C TRP A 26 -1.38 3.00 3.21
N ALA A 27 -2.51 3.68 3.38
CA ALA A 27 -3.80 3.24 2.88
C ALA A 27 -4.68 4.43 2.46
N VAL A 28 -5.66 4.19 1.59
CA VAL A 28 -6.70 5.17 1.25
C VAL A 28 -8.00 4.80 1.93
N TYR A 29 -8.52 5.69 2.77
CA TYR A 29 -9.87 5.58 3.33
C TYR A 29 -10.92 5.85 2.25
N ILE A 30 -11.84 4.90 2.08
CA ILE A 30 -12.89 4.91 1.04
C ILE A 30 -14.32 5.00 1.61
N GLY A 31 -14.47 5.17 2.93
CA GLY A 31 -15.78 5.32 3.59
C GLY A 31 -16.17 4.11 4.44
N SER A 32 -17.16 4.30 5.32
CA SER A 32 -17.80 3.25 6.13
C SER A 32 -16.84 2.37 6.95
N GLY A 33 -15.68 2.92 7.34
CA GLY A 33 -14.66 2.18 8.10
C GLY A 33 -13.74 1.30 7.25
N TYR A 34 -13.77 1.43 5.92
CA TYR A 34 -12.95 0.65 5.00
C TYR A 34 -11.79 1.45 4.42
N VAL A 35 -10.71 0.73 4.12
CA VAL A 35 -9.53 1.23 3.43
C VAL A 35 -9.14 0.33 2.27
N VAL A 36 -8.47 0.93 1.28
CA VAL A 36 -7.74 0.21 0.23
C VAL A 36 -6.24 0.38 0.47
N HIS A 37 -5.49 -0.71 0.44
CA HIS A 37 -4.04 -0.72 0.69
C HIS A 37 -3.35 -1.88 -0.02
N LEU A 38 -2.03 -1.84 -0.11
CA LEU A 38 -1.22 -2.95 -0.60
C LEU A 38 -0.92 -3.91 0.56
N ALA A 39 -1.12 -5.20 0.34
CA ALA A 39 -0.86 -6.27 1.30
C ALA A 39 -0.03 -7.40 0.68
N PRO A 40 0.63 -8.26 1.47
CA PRO A 40 1.38 -9.39 0.91
C PRO A 40 0.47 -10.32 0.12
N SER A 41 0.86 -10.67 -1.11
CA SER A 41 0.17 -11.73 -1.86
C SER A 41 0.52 -13.09 -1.24
N SER A 42 -0.49 -13.80 -0.75
CA SER A 42 -0.32 -15.05 0.00
C SER A 42 -0.22 -16.28 -0.92
N ASN A 43 0.70 -16.29 -1.89
CA ASN A 43 1.03 -17.50 -2.65
C ASN A 43 2.36 -18.09 -2.18
N PRO A 44 2.35 -18.99 -1.17
CA PRO A 44 3.52 -19.77 -0.84
C PRO A 44 3.69 -20.89 -1.89
N SER A 45 4.28 -20.57 -3.03
CA SER A 45 4.80 -21.60 -3.93
C SER A 45 6.06 -22.20 -3.30
N PHE A 46 5.87 -23.14 -2.37
CA PHE A 46 6.94 -24.00 -1.86
C PHE A 46 7.37 -24.98 -2.95
N THR A 47 8.20 -24.52 -3.89
CA THR A 47 8.99 -25.40 -4.75
C THR A 47 10.43 -24.95 -4.67
N GLY A 48 11.29 -25.88 -4.26
CA GLY A 48 12.60 -25.61 -3.69
C GLY A 48 13.57 -24.86 -4.60
N ILE A 49 14.51 -24.21 -3.92
CA ILE A 49 15.83 -23.78 -4.40
C ILE A 49 15.77 -22.91 -5.65
N MET A 50 15.68 -21.59 -5.46
CA MET A 50 16.58 -20.57 -6.03
C MET A 50 16.08 -19.18 -5.61
N SER A 51 17.03 -18.39 -5.12
CA SER A 51 16.90 -16.99 -4.74
C SER A 51 16.24 -16.15 -5.84
N ALA A 52 15.11 -15.51 -5.51
CA ALA A 52 14.35 -14.47 -6.23
C ALA A 52 12.85 -14.81 -6.36
N VAL A 53 12.18 -15.08 -5.24
CA VAL A 53 10.71 -14.90 -5.20
C VAL A 53 10.50 -13.41 -5.36
N ALA A 54 9.97 -12.98 -6.50
CA ALA A 54 9.48 -11.60 -6.61
C ALA A 54 8.41 -11.46 -5.53
N ASP A 55 8.71 -10.72 -4.47
CA ASP A 55 7.69 -10.34 -3.50
C ASP A 55 6.55 -9.67 -4.28
N ARG A 56 5.34 -10.22 -4.17
CA ARG A 56 4.15 -9.70 -4.85
C ARG A 56 3.29 -9.01 -3.82
N ALA A 57 2.82 -7.82 -4.16
CA ALA A 57 1.80 -7.10 -3.39
C ALA A 57 0.44 -7.29 -4.05
N ILE A 58 -0.62 -7.43 -3.27
CA ILE A 58 -2.01 -7.44 -3.74
C ILE A 58 -2.76 -6.26 -3.14
N VAL A 59 -3.59 -5.59 -3.93
CA VAL A 59 -4.47 -4.52 -3.41
C VAL A 59 -5.65 -5.14 -2.70
N LYS A 60 -5.82 -4.84 -1.41
CA LYS A 60 -6.94 -5.31 -0.58
C LYS A 60 -7.85 -4.17 -0.14
N LYS A 61 -9.15 -4.48 -0.04
CA LYS A 61 -10.15 -3.65 0.65
C LYS A 61 -10.50 -4.31 1.98
N GLU A 62 -10.12 -3.68 3.08
CA GLU A 62 -10.26 -4.25 4.43
C GLU A 62 -10.79 -3.18 5.40
N ARG A 63 -11.26 -3.62 6.58
CA ARG A 63 -11.67 -2.65 7.62
C ARG A 63 -10.43 -2.00 8.19
N LEU A 64 -10.48 -0.69 8.38
CA LEU A 64 -9.38 0.10 8.96
C LEU A 64 -8.86 -0.50 10.28
N ARG A 65 -9.78 -0.95 11.15
CA ARG A 65 -9.45 -1.55 12.44
C ARG A 65 -8.68 -2.88 12.33
N ASP A 66 -8.91 -3.62 11.25
CA ASP A 66 -8.27 -4.92 11.02
C ASP A 66 -6.86 -4.70 10.43
N VAL A 67 -6.68 -3.64 9.62
CA VAL A 67 -5.38 -3.25 9.03
C VAL A 67 -4.44 -2.60 10.04
N VAL A 68 -4.96 -1.74 10.91
CA VAL A 68 -4.16 -1.00 11.89
C VAL A 68 -4.00 -1.77 13.22
N GLY A 69 -4.96 -2.65 13.55
CA GLY A 69 -4.97 -3.35 14.82
C GLY A 69 -5.01 -2.39 16.01
N ARG A 70 -3.95 -2.39 16.83
CA ARG A 70 -3.81 -1.51 18.01
C ARG A 70 -2.89 -0.32 17.78
N ASP A 71 -2.30 -0.20 16.59
CA ASP A 71 -1.32 0.82 16.31
C ASP A 71 -1.95 2.21 16.13
N PRO A 72 -1.23 3.28 16.46
CA PRO A 72 -1.68 4.63 16.15
C PRO A 72 -1.64 4.88 14.64
N TYR A 73 -2.68 5.51 14.12
CA TYR A 73 -2.75 5.97 12.73
C TYR A 73 -3.12 7.44 12.68
N ARG A 74 -2.78 8.10 11.57
CA ARG A 74 -3.15 9.50 11.32
C ARG A 74 -3.60 9.70 9.88
N ILE A 75 -4.46 10.68 9.68
CA ILE A 75 -4.73 11.23 8.35
C ILE A 75 -3.49 12.02 7.94
N ASN A 76 -2.95 11.69 6.76
CA ASN A 76 -1.72 12.26 6.25
C ASN A 76 -1.85 12.48 4.74
N ASN A 77 -2.49 13.58 4.33
CA ASN A 77 -2.55 13.96 2.93
C ASN A 77 -1.30 14.78 2.56
N LYS A 78 -0.16 14.09 2.53
CA LYS A 78 1.21 14.66 2.57
C LYS A 78 1.49 15.78 1.55
N HIS A 79 0.78 15.82 0.42
CA HIS A 79 1.07 16.72 -0.69
C HIS A 79 -0.10 17.62 -1.11
N ASP A 80 -1.11 17.79 -0.25
CA ASP A 80 -2.24 18.69 -0.55
C ASP A 80 -1.83 20.16 -0.70
N ASP A 81 -0.66 20.54 -0.17
CA ASP A 81 -0.04 21.87 -0.33
C ASP A 81 0.60 22.08 -1.71
N LYS A 82 0.90 20.98 -2.43
CA LYS A 82 1.65 21.00 -3.71
C LYS A 82 0.84 20.53 -4.90
N TYR A 83 -0.07 19.58 -4.70
CA TYR A 83 -0.86 18.98 -5.77
C TYR A 83 -2.35 19.06 -5.42
N ASN A 84 -3.15 19.37 -6.44
CA ASN A 84 -4.58 19.33 -6.29
C ASN A 84 -5.06 17.87 -6.25
N PRO A 85 -5.68 17.39 -5.17
CA PRO A 85 -6.21 16.05 -5.12
C PRO A 85 -7.39 15.89 -6.09
N PHE A 86 -7.62 14.67 -6.57
CA PHE A 86 -8.86 14.36 -7.29
C PHE A 86 -10.09 14.55 -6.40
N PRO A 87 -11.28 14.76 -7.00
CA PRO A 87 -12.54 14.72 -6.26
C PRO A 87 -12.65 13.41 -5.47
N PRO A 88 -13.19 13.42 -4.23
CA PRO A 88 -13.27 12.23 -3.38
C PRO A 88 -13.85 11.00 -4.07
N ASN A 89 -14.92 11.18 -4.86
CA ASN A 89 -15.57 10.09 -5.59
C ASN A 89 -14.63 9.43 -6.62
N LYS A 90 -13.78 10.22 -7.29
CA LYS A 90 -12.80 9.71 -8.25
C LYS A 90 -11.68 8.94 -7.56
N ILE A 91 -11.25 9.39 -6.37
CA ILE A 91 -10.26 8.66 -5.56
C ILE A 91 -10.83 7.29 -5.14
N ILE A 92 -12.07 7.27 -4.64
CA ILE A 92 -12.74 6.04 -4.22
C ILE A 92 -12.90 5.08 -5.40
N GLN A 93 -13.44 5.56 -6.52
CA GLN A 93 -13.63 4.77 -7.73
C GLN A 93 -12.30 4.12 -8.18
N ARG A 94 -11.23 4.91 -8.34
CA ARG A 94 -9.92 4.38 -8.74
C ARG A 94 -9.36 3.38 -7.74
N ALA A 95 -9.56 3.60 -6.44
CA ALA A 95 -9.08 2.68 -5.41
C ALA A 95 -9.83 1.34 -5.50
N GLU A 96 -11.14 1.35 -5.72
CA GLU A 96 -11.95 0.15 -5.84
C GLU A 96 -11.68 -0.64 -7.14
N GLU A 97 -11.41 0.03 -8.26
CA GLU A 97 -11.03 -0.59 -9.54
C GLU A 97 -9.74 -1.42 -9.45
N LEU A 98 -8.88 -1.13 -8.48
CA LEU A 98 -7.60 -1.81 -8.30
C LEU A 98 -7.66 -2.98 -7.33
N VAL A 99 -8.75 -3.15 -6.58
CA VAL A 99 -8.88 -4.23 -5.58
C VAL A 99 -8.74 -5.59 -6.27
N GLY A 100 -7.88 -6.44 -5.70
CA GLY A 100 -7.57 -7.77 -6.23
C GLY A 100 -6.45 -7.79 -7.29
N GLN A 101 -5.97 -6.63 -7.74
CA GLN A 101 -4.83 -6.58 -8.65
C GLN A 101 -3.53 -6.85 -7.89
N GLU A 102 -2.62 -7.58 -8.54
CA GLU A 102 -1.29 -7.88 -8.01
C GLU A 102 -0.22 -7.02 -8.70
N PHE A 103 0.77 -6.60 -7.92
CA PHE A 103 1.92 -5.84 -8.35
C PHE A 103 3.21 -6.62 -8.08
N CYS A 104 4.11 -6.65 -9.06
CA CYS A 104 5.37 -7.39 -9.01
C CYS A 104 6.47 -6.65 -8.23
N TYR A 105 6.20 -6.24 -6.98
CA TYR A 105 7.20 -5.62 -6.10
C TYR A 105 6.96 -5.92 -4.62
N SER A 106 8.02 -5.79 -3.82
CA SER A 106 8.00 -5.96 -2.37
C SER A 106 7.22 -4.86 -1.64
N LEU A 107 6.56 -5.23 -0.55
CA LEU A 107 5.83 -4.28 0.28
C LEU A 107 6.77 -3.46 1.13
N THR A 108 7.16 -2.31 0.56
CA THR A 108 7.94 -1.31 1.26
C THR A 108 7.06 -0.11 1.60
N SER A 109 7.45 0.65 2.63
CA SER A 109 6.81 1.94 2.95
C SER A 109 6.72 2.86 1.73
N GLN A 110 7.74 2.81 0.88
CA GLN A 110 7.84 3.63 -0.33
C GLN A 110 6.80 3.22 -1.38
N ASN A 111 6.66 1.91 -1.63
CA ASN A 111 5.68 1.42 -2.60
C ASN A 111 4.23 1.67 -2.14
N CYS A 112 3.96 1.54 -0.84
CA CYS A 112 2.67 1.88 -0.25
C CYS A 112 2.38 3.39 -0.34
N GLU A 113 3.36 4.25 -0.04
CA GLU A 113 3.21 5.71 -0.19
C GLU A 113 2.91 6.09 -1.64
N HIS A 114 3.62 5.45 -2.56
CA HIS A 114 3.47 5.69 -3.98
C HIS A 114 2.05 5.38 -4.47
N PHE A 115 1.56 4.20 -4.12
CA PHE A 115 0.22 3.74 -4.48
C PHE A 115 -0.87 4.72 -4.03
N VAL A 116 -0.80 5.20 -2.79
CA VAL A 116 -1.80 6.16 -2.29
C VAL A 116 -1.67 7.54 -2.93
N ASN A 117 -0.46 7.96 -3.32
CA ASN A 117 -0.24 9.22 -4.04
C ASN A 117 -0.82 9.17 -5.46
N GLU A 118 -0.66 8.06 -6.17
CA GLU A 118 -1.24 7.88 -7.49
C GLU A 118 -2.77 7.91 -7.44
N LEU A 119 -3.37 7.28 -6.43
CA LEU A 119 -4.81 7.34 -6.20
C LEU A 119 -5.32 8.74 -5.88
N ARG A 120 -4.58 9.51 -5.07
CA ARG A 120 -5.02 10.83 -4.59
C ARG A 120 -4.76 11.95 -5.59
N TYR A 121 -3.59 11.96 -6.22
CA TYR A 121 -3.10 13.08 -7.03
C TYR A 121 -2.91 12.73 -8.51
N GLY A 122 -2.88 11.44 -8.86
CA GLY A 122 -2.63 11.00 -10.23
C GLY A 122 -1.17 11.14 -10.65
N VAL A 123 -0.28 11.30 -9.67
CA VAL A 123 1.16 11.42 -9.89
C VAL A 123 1.82 10.26 -9.18
N SER A 124 2.37 9.36 -9.99
CA SER A 124 3.20 8.26 -9.56
C SER A 124 4.65 8.73 -9.40
N ARG A 125 4.95 9.50 -8.34
CA ARG A 125 6.35 9.88 -8.02
C ARG A 125 6.78 9.36 -6.65
N SER A 126 7.79 8.50 -6.70
CA SER A 126 8.81 8.35 -5.67
C SER A 126 10.10 8.88 -6.29
N ASP A 127 11.00 9.48 -5.52
CA ASP A 127 12.22 10.14 -6.01
C ASP A 127 13.27 9.17 -6.63
N GLN A 128 12.89 7.93 -6.99
CA GLN A 128 13.78 6.97 -7.64
C GLN A 128 13.06 6.16 -8.72
N VAL A 129 13.72 6.06 -9.88
CA VAL A 129 13.26 5.44 -11.12
C VAL A 129 13.41 3.92 -11.06
N GLY A 130 12.32 3.21 -11.32
CA GLY A 130 12.30 1.82 -11.76
C GLY A 130 11.12 1.61 -12.72
N PRO A 131 11.25 0.77 -13.77
CA PRO A 131 10.21 0.61 -14.78
C PRO A 131 8.98 -0.05 -14.15
N TRP A 132 7.88 0.68 -14.19
CA TRP A 132 6.56 0.20 -13.78
C TRP A 132 6.13 -1.02 -14.61
N CYS A 133 5.66 -2.06 -13.94
CA CYS A 133 4.52 -2.81 -14.46
C CYS A 133 3.26 -2.12 -13.93
N VAL A 134 2.90 -1.01 -14.57
CA VAL A 134 1.60 -0.35 -14.36
C VAL A 134 0.54 -1.31 -14.89
N PRO A 135 -0.49 -1.68 -14.09
CA PRO A 135 -1.68 -2.31 -14.64
C PRO A 135 -2.20 -1.45 -15.79
N SER A 136 -2.71 -2.06 -16.85
CA SER A 136 -3.20 -1.31 -18.01
C SER A 136 -4.29 -0.29 -17.65
N SER A 137 -4.95 -0.44 -16.50
CA SER A 137 -5.93 0.52 -15.96
C SER A 137 -5.31 1.81 -15.37
N MET A 138 -4.00 1.85 -15.14
CA MET A 138 -3.27 3.03 -14.64
C MET A 138 -2.55 3.81 -15.75
N VAL A 139 -2.45 3.27 -16.96
CA VAL A 139 -1.86 3.96 -18.11
C VAL A 139 -3.00 4.62 -18.89
N SER A 140 -3.11 5.94 -18.77
CA SER A 140 -3.97 6.76 -19.63
C SER A 140 -3.18 7.86 -20.30
#